data_AF-A0A0V1NJR0-F1
#
_entry.id   AF-A0A0V1NJR0-F1
#
_cell.length_a   1.000
_cell.length_b   1.000
_cell.length_c   1.000
_cell.angle_alpha   90.00
_cell.angle_beta   90.00
_cell.angle_gamma   90.00
#
_symmetry.space_group_name_H-M   'P 1'
#
loop_
_entity.id
_entity.type
_entity.pdbx_description
1 polymer ?
#
loop_
_entity_poly.entity_id
_entity_poly.type
_entity_poly.pdbx_seq_one_letter_code
_entity_poly.pdbx_strand_id
1 'polypeptide(L)'
;MHADKECYIMRIGWIIVLCFSFPRYSVATSKCYDFNAPARNIGKALIAGGNANAWQNTPVLTQDNNHAVVKSLEHVIRADAGNKFIAYNNIPPDIPKVKTKSNSKGVLMMNPGDPDEASWIVHTIPGFPKALTGYVFPPAEIQKGHLFICLTIKKSEIDAIEK
;
A
#
# COMPACT_ATOMS: atom_id res chain seq x y z
N MET A 1 13.86 -30.41 8.79
CA MET A 1 14.36 -29.71 9.99
C MET A 1 13.54 -28.44 10.16
N HIS A 2 12.83 -28.33 11.28
CA HIS A 2 12.04 -27.17 11.68
C HIS A 2 12.95 -25.93 11.80
N ALA A 3 12.51 -24.79 11.28
CA ALA A 3 13.11 -23.50 11.57
C ALA A 3 12.03 -22.62 12.19
N ASP A 4 12.15 -22.43 13.50
CA ASP A 4 11.26 -21.60 14.30
C ASP A 4 11.40 -20.12 13.95
N LYS A 5 10.26 -19.42 13.96
CA LYS A 5 10.08 -18.03 13.52
C LYS A 5 10.29 -17.11 14.71
N GLU A 6 11.46 -16.48 14.81
CA GLU A 6 11.75 -15.57 15.93
C GLU A 6 11.25 -14.15 15.64
N CYS A 7 10.18 -13.75 16.33
CA CYS A 7 9.66 -12.37 16.36
C CYS A 7 10.22 -11.66 17.59
N TYR A 8 11.20 -10.79 17.43
CA TYR A 8 11.79 -10.05 18.54
C TYR A 8 11.00 -8.78 18.85
N ILE A 9 10.26 -8.78 19.97
CA ILE A 9 9.65 -7.58 20.54
C ILE A 9 10.69 -6.90 21.42
N MET A 10 11.30 -5.82 20.93
CA MET A 10 12.14 -4.97 21.77
C MET A 10 11.28 -3.88 22.42
N ARG A 11 11.16 -3.89 23.75
CA ARG A 11 10.53 -2.83 24.53
C ARG A 11 11.56 -1.73 24.83
N ILE A 12 11.39 -0.55 24.24
CA ILE A 12 12.09 0.67 24.66
C ILE A 12 11.04 1.62 25.26
N GLY A 13 10.85 1.54 26.58
CA GLY A 13 9.86 2.33 27.30
C GLY A 13 8.40 2.01 26.90
N TRP A 14 7.56 3.05 26.77
CA TRP A 14 6.13 2.94 26.44
C TRP A 14 5.84 2.74 24.95
N ILE A 15 6.88 2.67 24.11
CA ILE A 15 6.74 2.47 22.66
C ILE A 15 7.03 1.00 22.35
N ILE A 16 6.03 0.30 21.81
CA ILE A 16 6.21 -1.04 21.24
C ILE A 16 6.70 -0.86 19.81
N VAL A 17 7.99 -1.09 19.57
CA VAL A 17 8.56 -1.14 18.23
C VAL A 17 8.47 -2.59 17.74
N LEU A 18 7.62 -2.84 16.75
CA LEU A 18 7.57 -4.11 16.02
C LEU A 18 8.69 -4.12 14.98
N CYS A 19 9.82 -4.74 15.30
CA CYS A 19 10.88 -5.04 14.34
C CYS A 19 10.58 -6.38 13.65
N PHE A 20 10.20 -6.34 12.38
CA PHE A 20 10.14 -7.54 11.55
C PHE A 20 11.52 -7.80 10.92
N SER A 21 12.31 -8.66 11.56
CA SER A 21 13.55 -9.17 10.98
C SER A 21 13.22 -10.33 10.05
N PHE A 22 13.12 -10.10 8.74
CA PHE A 22 12.92 -11.17 7.75
C PHE A 22 14.26 -11.90 7.50
N PRO A 23 14.45 -13.17 7.93
CA PRO A 23 15.75 -13.86 7.89
C PRO A 23 16.15 -14.39 6.50
N ARG A 24 15.34 -14.12 5.48
CA ARG A 24 15.69 -14.32 4.09
C ARG A 24 15.23 -13.07 3.37
N TYR A 25 16.09 -12.54 2.50
CA TYR A 25 15.66 -11.76 1.36
C TYR A 25 14.74 -12.66 0.52
N SER A 26 13.51 -12.91 0.99
CA SER A 26 12.43 -13.15 0.05
C SER A 26 12.46 -11.88 -0.79
N VAL A 27 12.71 -12.05 -2.08
CA VAL A 27 12.74 -10.97 -3.05
C VAL A 27 11.29 -10.48 -3.19
N ALA A 28 10.76 -9.86 -2.14
CA ALA A 28 9.68 -8.93 -2.24
C ALA A 28 10.27 -7.79 -3.08
N THR A 29 10.02 -7.81 -4.38
CA THR A 29 10.41 -6.77 -5.35
C THR A 29 9.70 -5.43 -5.07
N SER A 30 9.10 -5.29 -3.90
CA SER A 30 8.06 -4.34 -3.61
C SER A 30 8.57 -3.18 -2.79
N LYS A 31 8.81 -2.03 -3.40
CA LYS A 31 8.95 -0.79 -2.63
C LYS A 31 8.36 0.36 -3.41
N CYS A 32 7.21 0.82 -2.94
CA CYS A 32 6.76 2.21 -3.07
C CYS A 32 6.29 2.57 -1.66
N TYR A 33 7.18 3.18 -0.87
CA TYR A 33 6.81 3.78 0.41
C TYR A 33 6.57 5.25 0.15
N ASP A 34 5.32 5.72 0.23
CA ASP A 34 5.02 7.14 0.09
C ASP A 34 4.57 7.72 1.43
N PHE A 35 5.27 8.74 1.92
CA PHE A 35 4.86 9.54 3.07
C PHE A 35 4.49 10.95 2.60
N ASN A 36 3.22 11.31 2.73
CA ASN A 36 2.84 12.71 2.55
C ASN A 36 3.13 13.51 3.82
N ALA A 37 3.81 14.65 3.69
CA ALA A 37 3.96 15.59 4.80
C ALA A 37 2.66 16.40 4.96
N PRO A 38 2.18 16.62 6.21
CA PRO A 38 1.01 17.45 6.44
C PRO A 38 1.11 18.81 5.75
N ALA A 39 0.00 19.27 5.15
CA ALA A 39 -0.11 20.54 4.43
C ALA A 39 0.79 20.68 3.19
N ARG A 40 1.32 19.58 2.66
CA ARG A 40 2.00 19.55 1.36
C ARG A 40 1.28 18.59 0.42
N ASN A 41 1.28 18.92 -0.86
CA ASN A 41 0.82 18.05 -1.93
C ASN A 41 1.98 17.28 -2.58
N ILE A 42 3.11 17.15 -1.87
CA ILE A 42 4.32 16.47 -2.29
C ILE A 42 4.70 15.50 -1.17
N GLY A 43 4.80 14.22 -1.52
CA GLY A 43 5.22 13.16 -0.63
C GLY A 43 6.71 12.83 -0.75
N LYS A 44 7.10 11.79 -0.03
CA LYS A 44 8.42 11.19 -0.05
C LYS A 44 8.27 9.73 -0.45
N ALA A 45 8.83 9.36 -1.59
CA ALA A 45 8.80 8.00 -2.10
C ALA A 45 10.14 7.28 -1.92
N LEU A 46 10.11 6.03 -1.44
CA LEU A 46 11.21 5.07 -1.60
C LEU A 46 10.79 3.99 -2.60
N ILE A 47 11.49 3.95 -3.73
CA ILE A 47 11.21 3.02 -4.84
C ILE A 47 12.19 1.85 -4.82
N ALA A 48 11.73 0.65 -5.22
CA ALA A 48 12.53 -0.56 -5.25
C ALA A 48 13.79 -0.37 -6.10
N GLY A 49 14.91 -0.95 -5.66
CA GLY A 49 16.23 -0.80 -6.29
C GLY A 49 17.05 0.40 -5.78
N GLY A 50 16.48 1.30 -4.96
CA GLY A 50 17.22 2.36 -4.29
C GLY A 50 17.84 1.94 -2.95
N ASN A 51 18.98 2.54 -2.58
CA ASN A 51 19.54 2.43 -1.23
C ASN A 51 18.55 2.95 -0.18
N ALA A 52 18.64 2.52 1.09
CA ALA A 52 17.72 2.95 2.16
C ALA A 52 17.67 4.49 2.39
N ASN A 53 18.70 5.21 1.93
CA ASN A 53 18.80 6.67 1.98
C ASN A 53 18.21 7.37 0.73
N ALA A 54 17.65 6.63 -0.23
CA ALA A 54 17.19 7.13 -1.52
C ALA A 54 15.73 7.65 -1.52
N TRP A 55 15.30 8.29 -0.44
CA TRP A 55 13.98 8.91 -0.39
C TRP A 55 13.93 10.13 -1.32
N GLN A 56 13.01 10.10 -2.27
CA GLN A 56 12.85 11.15 -3.28
C GLN A 56 11.54 11.89 -3.07
N ASN A 57 11.49 13.18 -3.44
CA ASN A 57 10.21 13.88 -3.51
C ASN A 57 9.37 13.25 -4.62
N THR A 58 8.09 13.04 -4.36
CA THR A 58 7.16 12.68 -5.43
C THR A 58 6.87 13.91 -6.30
N PRO A 59 6.43 13.71 -7.55
CA PRO A 59 5.55 14.66 -8.22
C PRO A 59 4.33 15.03 -7.34
N VAL A 60 3.61 16.08 -7.72
CA VAL A 60 2.41 16.52 -7.00
C VAL A 60 1.39 15.38 -6.89
N LEU A 61 1.05 15.00 -5.65
CA LEU A 61 0.21 13.84 -5.31
C LEU A 61 -1.26 13.97 -5.72
N THR A 62 -1.72 15.16 -6.09
CA THR A 62 -3.11 15.39 -6.53
C THR A 62 -3.27 15.24 -8.04
N GLN A 63 -2.18 15.00 -8.76
CA GLN A 63 -2.15 14.92 -10.22
C GLN A 63 -1.80 13.50 -10.66
N ASP A 64 -2.39 13.06 -11.78
CA ASP A 64 -2.07 11.79 -12.44
C ASP A 64 -0.72 11.88 -13.19
N ASN A 65 0.36 12.11 -12.43
CA ASN A 65 1.70 12.42 -12.96
C ASN A 65 2.66 11.22 -12.89
N ASN A 66 2.15 9.99 -13.03
CA ASN A 66 2.95 8.75 -12.97
C ASN A 66 3.82 8.61 -11.71
N HIS A 67 3.42 9.18 -10.58
CA HIS A 67 4.09 8.94 -9.30
C HIS A 67 3.73 7.57 -8.72
N ALA A 68 4.47 7.15 -7.69
CA ALA A 68 4.40 5.81 -7.09
C ALA A 68 2.98 5.32 -6.76
N VAL A 69 2.18 6.16 -6.10
CA VAL A 69 0.78 5.86 -5.74
C VAL A 69 -0.11 5.65 -6.96
N VAL A 70 -0.05 6.56 -7.95
CA VAL A 70 -0.82 6.45 -9.20
C VAL A 70 -0.46 5.16 -9.92
N LYS A 71 0.83 4.88 -10.07
CA LYS A 71 1.30 3.68 -10.78
C LYS A 71 0.86 2.40 -10.12
N SER A 72 0.95 2.33 -8.80
CA SER A 72 0.53 1.15 -8.04
C SER A 72 -0.97 0.88 -8.15
N LEU A 73 -1.77 1.89 -8.49
CA LEU A 73 -3.22 1.80 -8.59
C LEU A 73 -3.73 1.87 -10.03
N GLU A 74 -2.87 1.90 -11.05
CA GLU A 74 -3.26 2.31 -12.40
C GLU A 74 -4.40 1.44 -12.97
N HIS A 75 -4.41 0.15 -12.66
CA HIS A 75 -5.47 -0.78 -13.08
C HIS A 75 -6.71 -0.79 -12.15
N VAL A 76 -6.65 -0.14 -11.00
CA VAL A 76 -7.77 0.04 -10.06
C VAL A 76 -8.57 1.30 -10.43
N ILE A 77 -7.87 2.38 -10.75
CA ILE A 77 -8.47 3.68 -11.07
C ILE A 77 -8.90 3.82 -12.52
N ARG A 78 -8.35 3.00 -13.43
CA ARG A 78 -8.71 2.96 -14.86
C ARG A 78 -9.34 1.61 -15.19
N ALA A 79 -10.22 1.60 -16.19
CA ALA A 79 -10.84 0.37 -16.66
C ALA A 79 -9.82 -0.51 -17.39
N ASP A 80 -9.70 -1.74 -16.93
CA ASP A 80 -8.89 -2.80 -17.54
C ASP A 80 -9.66 -4.12 -17.46
N ALA A 81 -9.94 -4.72 -18.62
CA ALA A 81 -10.74 -5.95 -18.73
C ALA A 81 -10.05 -7.18 -18.15
N GLY A 82 -8.70 -7.16 -18.05
CA GLY A 82 -7.92 -8.25 -17.48
C GLY A 82 -7.73 -8.13 -15.96
N ASN A 83 -7.98 -6.96 -15.38
CA ASN A 83 -7.62 -6.71 -13.99
C ASN A 83 -8.66 -7.26 -13.00
N LYS A 84 -8.16 -7.87 -11.93
CA LYS A 84 -8.95 -8.38 -10.80
C LYS A 84 -8.37 -7.78 -9.53
N PHE A 85 -9.18 -7.01 -8.81
CA PHE A 85 -8.76 -6.40 -7.55
C PHE A 85 -9.87 -6.44 -6.51
N ILE A 86 -9.46 -6.35 -5.25
CA ILE A 86 -10.33 -6.15 -4.09
C ILE A 86 -9.80 -4.91 -3.37
N ALA A 87 -10.66 -3.92 -3.16
CA ALA A 87 -10.38 -2.78 -2.32
C ALA A 87 -11.14 -2.90 -0.99
N TYR A 88 -10.46 -2.65 0.12
CA TYR A 88 -11.08 -2.62 1.45
C TYR A 88 -10.74 -1.29 2.13
N ASN A 89 -11.73 -0.70 2.80
CA ASN A 89 -11.57 0.55 3.52
C ASN A 89 -12.68 0.68 4.56
N ASN A 90 -12.35 1.05 5.80
CA ASN A 90 -13.36 1.31 6.83
C ASN A 90 -14.13 2.64 6.60
N ILE A 91 -13.64 3.48 5.70
CA ILE A 91 -14.31 4.69 5.19
C ILE A 91 -14.17 4.65 3.65
N PRO A 92 -14.95 3.82 2.93
CA PRO A 92 -14.83 3.74 1.49
C PRO A 92 -15.33 5.02 0.79
N PRO A 93 -14.85 5.30 -0.44
CA PRO A 93 -15.38 6.42 -1.22
C PRO A 93 -16.86 6.22 -1.50
N ASP A 94 -17.64 7.30 -1.42
CA ASP A 94 -19.06 7.37 -1.80
C ASP A 94 -20.02 6.40 -1.06
N ILE A 95 -19.55 5.68 -0.04
CA ILE A 95 -20.35 4.76 0.76
C ILE A 95 -20.44 5.29 2.20
N PRO A 96 -21.55 5.95 2.57
CA PRO A 96 -21.75 6.41 3.93
C PRO A 96 -22.04 5.24 4.89
N LYS A 97 -21.60 5.36 6.15
CA LYS A 97 -22.01 4.51 7.28
C LYS A 97 -21.60 3.03 7.23
N VAL A 98 -20.37 2.72 6.83
CA VAL A 98 -19.82 1.36 7.00
C VAL A 98 -19.51 1.10 8.49
N LYS A 99 -20.09 0.04 9.06
CA LYS A 99 -19.76 -0.44 10.41
C LYS A 99 -18.73 -1.55 10.30
N THR A 100 -17.47 -1.26 10.61
CA THR A 100 -16.38 -2.26 10.65
C THR A 100 -15.78 -2.33 12.06
N LYS A 101 -15.18 -3.48 12.39
CA LYS A 101 -14.30 -3.60 13.58
C LYS A 101 -12.84 -3.29 13.27
N SER A 102 -12.47 -3.30 11.98
CA SER A 102 -11.12 -3.01 11.50
C SER A 102 -11.00 -1.57 11.01
N ASN A 103 -9.84 -0.94 11.25
CA ASN A 103 -9.47 0.35 10.67
C ASN A 103 -8.59 0.23 9.42
N SER A 104 -8.32 -1.01 8.97
CA SER A 104 -7.44 -1.27 7.83
C SER A 104 -8.01 -0.76 6.52
N LYS A 105 -7.11 -0.38 5.62
CA LYS A 105 -7.43 0.05 4.25
C LYS A 105 -6.34 -0.46 3.31
N GLY A 106 -6.73 -0.79 2.09
CA GLY A 106 -5.80 -1.33 1.12
C GLY A 106 -6.47 -1.87 -0.12
N VAL A 107 -5.62 -2.33 -1.03
CA VAL A 107 -6.02 -2.95 -2.29
C VAL A 107 -5.18 -4.18 -2.53
N LEU A 108 -5.83 -5.30 -2.82
CA LEU A 108 -5.18 -6.49 -3.37
C LEU A 108 -5.50 -6.54 -4.86
N MET A 109 -4.48 -6.65 -5.70
CA MET A 109 -4.61 -6.61 -7.16
C MET A 109 -3.81 -7.75 -7.77
N MET A 110 -4.44 -8.57 -8.60
CA MET A 110 -3.75 -9.65 -9.30
C MET A 110 -2.91 -9.09 -10.45
N ASN A 111 -1.72 -9.64 -10.68
CA ASN A 111 -0.94 -9.28 -11.86
C ASN A 111 -1.58 -9.97 -13.10
N PRO A 112 -1.98 -9.20 -14.14
CA PRO A 112 -2.57 -9.80 -15.34
C PRO A 112 -1.55 -10.54 -16.21
N GLY A 113 -0.25 -10.24 -16.07
CA GLY A 113 0.85 -10.88 -16.81
C GLY A 113 1.48 -12.09 -16.10
N ASP A 114 1.27 -12.25 -14.79
CA ASP A 114 1.73 -13.41 -14.01
C ASP A 114 0.66 -13.86 -13.01
N PRO A 115 0.02 -15.02 -13.21
CA PRO A 115 -1.05 -15.50 -12.34
C PRO A 115 -0.60 -15.93 -10.94
N ASP A 116 0.71 -16.10 -10.69
CA ASP A 116 1.26 -16.36 -9.35
C ASP A 116 1.75 -15.08 -8.66
N GLU A 117 1.49 -13.90 -9.21
CA GLU A 117 1.88 -12.62 -8.62
C GLU A 117 0.66 -11.73 -8.33
N ALA A 118 0.70 -11.05 -7.19
CA ALA A 118 -0.25 -10.00 -6.86
C ALA A 118 0.46 -8.83 -6.18
N SER A 119 -0.14 -7.66 -6.31
CA SER A 119 0.22 -6.47 -5.55
C SER A 119 -0.72 -6.29 -4.37
N TRP A 120 -0.18 -6.18 -3.17
CA TRP A 120 -0.92 -5.80 -1.98
C TRP A 120 -0.49 -4.43 -1.49
N ILE A 121 -1.43 -3.51 -1.51
CA ILE A 121 -1.27 -2.12 -1.14
C ILE A 121 -1.94 -1.91 0.21
N VAL A 122 -1.22 -1.31 1.14
CA VAL A 122 -1.75 -0.86 2.43
C VAL A 122 -1.63 0.66 2.51
N HIS A 123 -2.71 1.33 2.90
CA HIS A 123 -2.70 2.79 3.03
C HIS A 123 -3.51 3.29 4.23
N THR A 124 -3.35 4.57 4.56
CA THR A 124 -4.08 5.22 5.65
C THR A 124 -5.17 6.18 5.18
N ILE A 125 -5.31 6.40 3.87
CA ILE A 125 -6.18 7.42 3.26
C ILE A 125 -7.66 6.99 3.28
N PRO A 126 -8.57 7.69 3.99
CA PRO A 126 -10.01 7.45 3.91
C PRO A 126 -10.58 7.94 2.57
N GLY A 127 -11.68 7.33 2.11
CA GLY A 127 -12.35 7.71 0.87
C GLY A 127 -11.53 7.40 -0.40
N PHE A 128 -10.62 6.42 -0.33
CA PHE A 128 -9.65 6.14 -1.39
C PHE A 128 -9.35 4.63 -1.50
N PRO A 129 -8.96 4.12 -2.68
CA PRO A 129 -9.09 4.75 -4.00
C PRO A 129 -10.53 4.69 -4.52
N LYS A 130 -10.90 5.64 -5.37
CA LYS A 130 -12.17 5.56 -6.11
C LYS A 130 -11.94 4.76 -7.39
N ALA A 131 -12.46 3.53 -7.39
CA ALA A 131 -12.22 2.60 -8.49
C ALA A 131 -12.90 3.06 -9.78
N LEU A 132 -12.22 2.86 -10.92
CA LEU A 132 -12.75 3.10 -12.27
C LEU A 132 -13.19 4.53 -12.60
N THR A 133 -12.85 5.53 -11.78
CA THR A 133 -13.24 6.94 -12.02
C THR A 133 -12.05 7.86 -12.29
N GLY A 134 -10.87 7.30 -12.55
CA GLY A 134 -9.62 8.05 -12.62
C GLY A 134 -9.02 8.38 -11.25
N TYR A 135 -7.81 8.94 -11.29
CA TYR A 135 -7.07 9.28 -10.07
C TYR A 135 -7.63 10.53 -9.41
N VAL A 136 -8.09 10.40 -8.17
CA VAL A 136 -8.50 11.53 -7.33
C VAL A 136 -7.99 11.32 -5.92
N PHE A 137 -7.02 12.15 -5.51
CA PHE A 137 -6.59 12.20 -4.11
C PHE A 137 -7.60 13.01 -3.29
N PRO A 138 -8.12 12.51 -2.15
CA PRO A 138 -9.14 13.22 -1.38
C PRO A 138 -8.63 14.59 -0.87
N PRO A 139 -9.30 15.73 -1.22
CA PRO A 139 -8.81 17.05 -0.85
C PRO A 139 -8.67 17.28 0.66
N ALA A 140 -9.56 16.69 1.46
CA ALA A 140 -9.55 16.77 2.92
C ALA A 140 -8.32 16.08 3.55
N GLU A 141 -7.65 15.21 2.80
CA GLU A 141 -6.53 14.40 3.27
C GLU A 141 -5.17 15.02 2.90
N ILE A 142 -5.13 16.08 2.08
CA ILE A 142 -3.88 16.80 1.73
C ILE A 142 -3.25 17.47 2.98
N GLN A 143 -4.08 17.91 3.92
CA GLN A 143 -3.62 18.54 5.16
C GLN A 143 -3.08 17.52 6.18
N LYS A 144 -3.17 16.22 5.89
CA LYS A 144 -2.85 15.14 6.82
C LYS A 144 -1.67 14.32 6.28
N GLY A 145 -0.94 13.72 7.21
CA GLY A 145 0.12 12.77 6.88
C GLY A 145 -0.47 11.40 6.55
N HIS A 146 -0.10 10.84 5.40
CA HIS A 146 -0.54 9.52 4.98
C HIS A 146 0.63 8.63 4.61
N LEU A 147 0.44 7.34 4.80
CA LEU A 147 1.39 6.30 4.43
C LEU A 147 0.78 5.42 3.35
N PHE A 148 1.61 5.06 2.38
CA PHE A 148 1.31 4.10 1.33
C PHE A 148 2.44 3.06 1.28
N ILE A 149 2.10 1.78 1.34
CA ILE A 149 3.05 0.66 1.25
C ILE A 149 2.56 -0.27 0.14
N CYS A 150 3.42 -0.56 -0.83
CA CYS A 150 3.16 -1.57 -1.86
C CYS A 150 4.03 -2.81 -1.62
N LEU A 151 3.37 -3.96 -1.57
CA LEU A 151 3.95 -5.29 -1.45
C LEU A 151 3.65 -6.07 -2.73
N THR A 152 4.61 -6.87 -3.19
CA THR A 152 4.46 -7.85 -4.25
C THR A 152 4.48 -9.18 -3.53
N ILE A 153 3.40 -9.92 -3.66
CA ILE A 153 3.19 -11.19 -2.98
C ILE A 153 2.94 -12.27 -4.01
N LYS A 154 3.37 -13.48 -3.71
CA LYS A 154 3.01 -14.62 -4.55
C LYS A 154 1.60 -15.09 -4.25
N LYS A 155 0.88 -15.60 -5.24
CA LYS A 155 -0.46 -16.16 -5.03
C LYS A 155 -0.42 -17.31 -4.03
N SER A 156 0.62 -18.14 -4.07
CA SER A 156 0.86 -19.17 -3.05
C SER A 156 0.95 -18.64 -1.60
N GLU A 157 1.27 -17.36 -1.40
CA GLU A 157 1.25 -16.69 -0.08
C GLU A 157 -0.14 -16.13 0.26
N ILE A 158 -0.99 -15.85 -0.72
CA ILE A 158 -2.39 -15.39 -0.54
C ILE A 158 -3.26 -16.53 -0.02
N ASP A 159 -3.09 -17.74 -0.56
CA ASP A 159 -3.85 -18.92 -0.14
C ASP A 159 -3.66 -19.24 1.35
N ALA A 160 -2.57 -18.76 1.96
CA ALA A 160 -2.32 -18.87 3.40
C ALA A 160 -3.08 -17.82 4.25
N ILE A 161 -3.56 -16.73 3.64
CA ILE A 161 -4.30 -15.63 4.31
C ILE A 161 -5.81 -15.94 4.35
N GLU A 162 -6.32 -16.78 3.45
CA GLU A 162 -7.74 -17.19 3.40
C GLU A 162 -8.12 -18.33 4.36
N LYS A 163 -7.18 -18.94 5.08
CA LYS A 163 -7.43 -19.99 6.10
C LYS A 163 -7.55 -19.42 7.51
#